data_AF-A0A1Y5FEJ4-F1
#
_entry.id   AF-A0A1Y5FEJ4-F1
#
_cell.length_a   1.000
_cell.length_b   1.000
_cell.length_c   1.000
_cell.angle_alpha   90.00
_cell.angle_beta   90.00
_cell.angle_gamma   90.00
#
_symmetry.space_group_name_H-M   'P 1'
#
loop_
_entity.id
_entity.type
_entity.pdbx_description
1 polymer ?
#
loop_
_entity_poly.entity_id
_entity_poly.type
_entity_poly.pdbx_seq_one_letter_code
_entity_poly.pdbx_strand_id
1 'polypeptide(L)'
;MKNLNLIALCTACISLFILSACSGEKGEVVLSVQQEKAMSERLAPAGSVSLTSEVGSAPVAGSGGGSRSGDEVYNSSCKTCHGSGMAGAPKYGAPEQWTARIDKGMDTLYTSAISGFQGMPAKGLCMDCSDGELKAAVDYLIDGSK
;
A
#
# COMPACT_ATOMS: atom_id res chain seq x y z
N MET A 1 -56.19 16.86 19.39
CA MET A 1 -55.28 17.79 20.12
C MET A 1 -54.61 17.14 21.35
N LYS A 2 -55.26 16.22 22.08
CA LYS A 2 -54.68 15.53 23.26
C LYS A 2 -53.60 14.47 22.92
N ASN A 3 -53.62 13.99 21.69
CA ASN A 3 -52.77 12.97 21.09
C ASN A 3 -51.51 13.55 20.41
N LEU A 4 -51.45 14.88 20.20
CA LEU A 4 -50.27 15.55 19.64
C LEU A 4 -49.21 15.83 20.72
N ASN A 5 -49.65 16.15 21.95
CA ASN A 5 -48.77 16.33 23.11
C ASN A 5 -48.14 15.01 23.59
N LEU A 6 -48.83 13.88 23.43
CA LEU A 6 -48.30 12.56 23.80
C LEU A 6 -47.20 12.09 22.83
N ILE A 7 -47.37 12.37 21.53
CA ILE A 7 -46.35 12.08 20.50
C ILE A 7 -45.13 12.99 20.70
N ALA A 8 -45.33 14.27 21.02
CA ALA A 8 -44.24 15.21 21.30
C ALA A 8 -43.44 14.87 22.57
N LEU A 9 -44.10 14.33 23.61
CA LEU A 9 -43.43 13.87 24.84
C LEU A 9 -42.60 12.60 24.57
N CYS A 10 -43.10 11.68 23.75
CA CYS A 10 -42.38 10.47 23.36
C CYS A 10 -41.16 10.78 22.48
N THR A 11 -41.28 11.69 21.51
CA THR A 11 -40.11 12.07 20.69
C THR A 11 -39.07 12.84 21.49
N ALA A 12 -39.46 13.64 22.49
CA ALA A 12 -38.53 14.30 23.42
C ALA A 12 -37.80 13.31 24.35
N CYS A 13 -38.46 12.24 24.80
CA CYS A 13 -37.80 11.19 25.60
C CYS A 13 -36.86 10.33 24.75
N ILE A 14 -37.25 9.99 23.52
CA ILE A 14 -36.40 9.25 22.58
C ILE A 14 -35.18 10.09 22.18
N SER A 15 -35.36 11.40 21.99
CA SER A 15 -34.25 12.33 21.67
C SER A 15 -33.32 12.64 22.85
N LEU A 16 -33.70 12.30 24.08
CA LEU A 16 -32.83 12.34 25.26
C LEU A 16 -32.02 11.04 25.42
N PHE A 17 -32.56 9.90 25.00
CA PHE A 17 -31.91 8.59 25.15
C PHE A 17 -30.71 8.40 24.20
N ILE A 18 -30.79 8.86 22.95
CA ILE A 18 -29.64 8.76 22.01
C ILE A 18 -28.48 9.72 22.33
N LEU A 19 -28.71 10.79 23.10
CA LEU A 19 -27.61 11.66 23.55
C LEU A 19 -26.82 11.02 24.71
N SER A 20 -27.41 10.05 25.42
CA SER A 20 -26.71 9.26 26.45
C SER A 20 -25.80 8.17 25.87
N ALA A 21 -25.90 7.86 24.57
CA ALA A 21 -25.05 6.89 23.90
C ALA A 21 -23.69 7.45 23.43
N CYS A 22 -23.43 8.75 23.63
CA CYS A 22 -22.12 9.36 23.40
C CYS A 22 -21.33 9.62 24.70
N SER A 23 -21.75 9.05 25.84
CA SER A 23 -20.88 8.99 27.01
C SER A 23 -19.73 8.04 26.70
N GLY A 24 -18.60 8.62 26.30
CA GLY A 24 -17.32 7.93 26.27
C GLY A 24 -17.08 7.33 27.65
N GLU A 25 -17.21 6.02 27.72
CA GLU A 25 -16.73 5.21 28.83
C GLU A 25 -15.24 5.53 28.95
N LYS A 26 -14.85 6.25 30.01
CA LYS A 26 -13.46 6.31 30.46
C LYS A 26 -13.11 4.95 31.07
N GLY A 27 -13.29 3.89 30.29
CA GLY A 27 -12.81 2.56 30.58
C GLY A 27 -11.33 2.55 30.26
N GLU A 28 -10.52 2.42 31.30
CA GLU A 28 -9.13 2.03 31.11
C GLU A 28 -9.13 0.72 30.31
N VAL A 29 -8.50 0.74 29.14
CA VAL A 29 -8.35 -0.45 28.30
C VAL A 29 -7.33 -1.35 28.98
N VAL A 30 -7.78 -2.10 29.98
CA VAL A 30 -7.00 -3.16 30.62
C VAL A 30 -7.10 -4.37 29.70
N LEU A 31 -6.03 -4.64 28.95
CA LEU A 31 -5.96 -5.86 28.14
C LEU A 31 -5.97 -7.06 29.07
N SER A 32 -6.76 -8.08 28.72
CA SER A 32 -6.67 -9.36 29.41
C SER A 32 -5.31 -10.01 29.16
N VAL A 33 -4.84 -10.82 30.11
CA VAL A 33 -3.60 -11.61 30.00
C VAL A 33 -3.56 -12.44 28.70
N GLN A 34 -4.71 -12.87 28.19
CA GLN A 34 -4.81 -13.56 26.89
C GLN A 34 -4.58 -12.65 25.68
N GLN A 35 -5.04 -11.40 25.72
CA GLN A 35 -4.82 -10.42 24.65
C GLN A 35 -3.36 -9.98 24.61
N GLU A 36 -2.72 -9.78 25.76
CA GLU A 36 -1.30 -9.45 25.84
C GLU A 36 -0.41 -10.59 25.31
N LYS A 37 -0.76 -11.84 25.64
CA LYS A 37 -0.06 -13.03 25.13
C LYS A 37 -0.20 -13.18 23.62
N ALA A 38 -1.42 -13.02 23.08
CA ALA A 38 -1.65 -13.11 21.63
C ALA A 38 -0.91 -12.01 20.85
N MET A 39 -0.82 -10.81 21.43
CA MET A 39 -0.05 -9.71 20.84
C MET A 39 1.46 -9.99 20.89
N SER A 40 1.97 -10.50 22.01
CA SER A 40 3.40 -10.88 22.13
C SER A 40 3.79 -11.99 21.15
N GLU A 41 2.92 -12.96 20.90
CA GLU A 41 3.21 -14.05 19.96
C GLU A 41 3.29 -13.55 18.50
N ARG A 42 2.49 -12.55 18.15
CA ARG A 42 2.51 -11.92 16.81
C ARG A 42 3.67 -10.93 16.63
N LEU A 43 4.10 -10.30 17.72
CA LEU A 43 5.24 -9.36 17.75
C LEU A 43 6.57 -10.07 18.02
N ALA A 44 6.55 -11.38 18.29
CA ALA A 44 7.77 -12.14 18.50
C ALA A 44 8.65 -12.05 17.25
N PRO A 45 9.92 -11.62 17.37
CA PRO A 45 10.77 -11.44 16.22
C PRO A 45 11.08 -12.81 15.59
N ALA A 46 10.95 -12.91 14.27
CA ALA A 46 11.29 -14.12 13.52
C ALA A 46 12.81 -14.39 13.42
N GLY A 47 13.65 -13.53 14.02
CA GLY A 47 15.11 -13.66 14.07
C GLY A 47 15.77 -12.52 14.84
N SER A 48 16.99 -12.73 15.33
CA SER A 48 17.77 -11.71 16.04
C SER A 48 18.71 -10.98 15.07
N VAL A 49 18.60 -9.65 15.02
CA VAL A 49 19.59 -8.80 14.33
C VAL A 49 20.70 -8.44 15.33
N SER A 50 21.92 -8.88 15.05
CA SER A 50 23.11 -8.41 15.77
C SER A 50 23.57 -7.10 15.16
N LEU A 51 23.48 -6.01 15.93
CA LEU A 51 24.07 -4.73 15.54
C LEU A 51 25.58 -4.80 15.79
N THR A 52 26.38 -4.91 14.73
CA THR A 52 27.81 -4.58 14.82
C THR A 52 27.91 -3.05 14.92
N SER A 53 28.52 -2.59 16.00
CA SER A 53 28.67 -1.18 16.29
C SER A 53 29.99 -0.69 15.73
N GLU A 54 29.95 0.00 14.59
CA GLU A 54 31.01 0.94 14.21
C GLU A 54 30.45 2.07 13.34
N VAL A 55 30.45 3.26 13.93
CA VAL A 55 30.21 4.54 13.27
C VAL A 55 31.39 4.83 12.33
N GLY A 56 31.13 4.78 11.03
CA GLY A 56 32.00 5.24 9.96
C GLY A 56 31.13 5.67 8.78
N SER A 57 31.43 6.84 8.22
CA SER A 57 30.70 7.58 7.17
C SER A 57 29.77 6.79 6.23
N ALA A 58 28.62 7.41 5.95
CA ALA A 58 27.59 6.99 5.01
C ALA A 58 28.09 6.18 3.80
N PRO A 59 27.39 5.09 3.50
CA PRO A 59 26.53 5.13 2.33
C PRO A 59 25.08 4.85 2.71
N VAL A 60 24.15 5.40 1.93
CA VAL A 60 22.75 4.97 1.93
C VAL A 60 22.74 3.45 1.77
N ALA A 61 22.31 2.74 2.81
CA ALA A 61 22.10 1.32 2.75
C ALA A 61 20.92 1.07 1.82
N GLY A 62 21.21 0.84 0.54
CA GLY A 62 20.36 -0.01 -0.27
C GLY A 62 20.23 -1.32 0.49
N SER A 63 19.00 -1.65 0.87
CA SER A 63 18.70 -2.88 1.57
C SER A 63 19.13 -4.05 0.69
N GLY A 64 20.26 -4.66 1.03
CA GLY A 64 20.84 -5.82 0.35
C GLY A 64 20.09 -7.11 0.65
N GLY A 65 18.76 -7.10 0.51
CA GLY A 65 18.06 -8.30 0.07
C GLY A 65 18.45 -8.53 -1.38
N GLY A 66 18.68 -9.78 -1.81
CA GLY A 66 19.01 -10.06 -3.20
C GLY A 66 18.07 -9.31 -4.15
N SER A 67 18.62 -8.70 -5.20
CA SER A 67 17.84 -7.89 -6.13
C SER A 67 16.65 -8.70 -6.63
N ARG A 68 15.43 -8.26 -6.31
CA ARG A 68 14.22 -8.96 -6.74
C ARG A 68 14.18 -9.06 -8.25
N SER A 69 13.63 -10.14 -8.74
CA SER A 69 13.33 -10.31 -10.16
C SER A 69 12.25 -9.31 -10.62
N GLY A 70 12.19 -9.08 -11.93
CA GLY A 70 11.19 -8.18 -12.52
C GLY A 70 9.75 -8.63 -12.28
N ASP A 71 9.50 -9.95 -12.28
CA ASP A 71 8.18 -10.51 -12.01
C ASP A 71 7.78 -10.38 -10.54
N GLU A 72 8.73 -10.52 -9.60
CA GLU A 72 8.48 -10.27 -8.18
C GLU A 72 8.05 -8.81 -7.94
N VAL A 73 8.79 -7.85 -8.49
CA VAL A 73 8.48 -6.41 -8.38
C VAL A 73 7.15 -6.08 -9.07
N TYR A 74 6.91 -6.65 -10.26
CA TYR A 74 5.64 -6.49 -10.95
C TYR A 74 4.48 -6.96 -10.08
N ASN A 75 4.56 -8.16 -9.53
CA ASN A 75 3.49 -8.74 -8.73
C ASN A 75 3.27 -7.97 -7.41
N SER A 76 4.33 -7.46 -6.78
CA SER A 76 4.22 -6.74 -5.51
C SER A 76 3.69 -5.31 -5.67
N SER A 77 4.04 -4.62 -6.75
CA SER A 77 3.88 -3.16 -6.83
C SER A 77 3.17 -2.69 -8.11
N CYS A 78 3.46 -3.28 -9.26
CA CYS A 78 2.98 -2.76 -10.55
C CYS A 78 1.61 -3.33 -10.97
N LYS A 79 1.33 -4.58 -10.59
CA LYS A 79 0.19 -5.39 -11.05
C LYS A 79 -1.17 -4.80 -10.69
N THR A 80 -1.29 -4.08 -9.58
CA THR A 80 -2.56 -3.45 -9.18
C THR A 80 -3.11 -2.56 -10.29
N CYS A 81 -2.25 -1.77 -10.91
CA CYS A 81 -2.63 -0.88 -12.01
C CYS A 81 -2.50 -1.59 -13.37
N HIS A 82 -1.35 -2.18 -13.66
CA HIS A 82 -1.06 -2.75 -14.97
C HIS A 82 -1.71 -4.12 -15.21
N GLY A 83 -2.22 -4.82 -14.20
CA GLY A 83 -2.91 -6.10 -14.39
C GLY A 83 -4.35 -5.93 -14.89
N SER A 84 -5.03 -4.88 -14.43
CA SER A 84 -6.44 -4.60 -14.79
C SER A 84 -6.59 -3.43 -15.75
N GLY A 85 -5.57 -2.57 -15.89
CA GLY A 85 -5.65 -1.29 -16.59
C GLY A 85 -6.26 -0.17 -15.74
N MET A 86 -6.17 -0.27 -14.41
CA MET A 86 -6.72 0.71 -13.48
C MET A 86 -6.19 2.12 -13.79
N ALA A 87 -7.06 3.12 -13.68
CA ALA A 87 -6.73 4.53 -13.95
C ALA A 87 -6.15 4.79 -15.36
N GLY A 88 -6.41 3.90 -16.33
CA GLY A 88 -5.88 4.02 -17.69
C GLY A 88 -4.44 3.53 -17.85
N ALA A 89 -3.90 2.79 -16.87
CA ALA A 89 -2.61 2.14 -17.01
C ALA A 89 -2.62 1.15 -18.18
N PRO A 90 -1.53 1.04 -18.97
CA PRO A 90 -1.45 0.06 -20.03
C PRO A 90 -1.45 -1.36 -19.44
N LYS A 91 -2.34 -2.22 -19.94
CA LYS A 91 -2.55 -3.55 -19.37
C LYS A 91 -1.44 -4.52 -19.78
N TYR A 92 -0.95 -5.32 -18.85
CA TYR A 92 -0.04 -6.42 -19.12
C TYR A 92 -0.70 -7.45 -20.04
N GLY A 93 0.02 -7.94 -21.06
CA GLY A 93 -0.52 -8.86 -22.05
C GLY A 93 -1.45 -8.24 -23.08
N ALA A 94 -1.38 -6.92 -23.28
CA ALA A 94 -2.22 -6.19 -24.24
C ALA A 94 -1.36 -5.47 -25.30
N PRO A 95 -0.86 -6.16 -26.33
CA PRO A 95 0.14 -5.63 -27.27
C PRO A 95 -0.27 -4.31 -27.94
N GLU A 96 -1.57 -4.15 -28.24
CA GLU A 96 -2.12 -2.94 -28.85
C GLU A 96 -1.91 -1.68 -28.00
N GLN A 97 -1.67 -1.84 -26.69
CA GLN A 97 -1.40 -0.74 -25.78
C GLN A 97 0.11 -0.46 -25.65
N TRP A 98 0.99 -1.40 -26.00
CA TRP A 98 2.42 -1.30 -25.74
C TRP A 98 3.26 -0.93 -26.96
N THR A 99 2.85 -1.26 -28.20
CA THR A 99 3.64 -0.98 -29.41
C THR A 99 4.12 0.47 -29.48
N ALA A 100 3.19 1.43 -29.48
CA ALA A 100 3.53 2.86 -29.56
C ALA A 100 4.29 3.41 -28.32
N ARG A 101 4.30 2.66 -27.21
CA ARG A 101 5.07 3.00 -26.01
C ARG A 101 6.51 2.50 -26.15
N ILE A 102 6.68 1.26 -26.63
CA ILE A 102 7.97 0.65 -26.92
C ILE A 102 8.73 1.44 -27.98
N ASP A 103 8.04 1.96 -29.00
CA ASP A 103 8.63 2.81 -30.05
C ASP A 103 9.27 4.11 -29.53
N LYS A 104 8.94 4.53 -28.31
CA LYS A 104 9.59 5.69 -27.64
C LYS A 104 10.98 5.36 -27.08
N GLY A 105 11.38 4.09 -27.12
CA GLY A 105 12.65 3.59 -26.62
C GLY A 105 12.63 3.22 -25.14
N MET A 106 13.46 2.25 -24.77
CA MET A 106 13.52 1.67 -23.42
C MET A 106 13.93 2.70 -22.35
N ASP A 107 14.88 3.58 -22.65
CA ASP A 107 15.35 4.60 -21.70
C ASP A 107 14.22 5.54 -21.26
N THR A 108 13.32 5.88 -22.19
CA THR A 108 12.12 6.68 -21.90
C THR A 108 11.18 5.94 -20.95
N LEU A 109 10.99 4.63 -21.16
CA LEU A 109 10.11 3.80 -20.33
C LEU A 109 10.68 3.61 -18.93
N TYR A 110 11.99 3.35 -18.80
CA TYR A 110 12.67 3.29 -17.51
C TYR A 110 12.56 4.61 -16.76
N THR A 111 12.83 5.74 -17.43
CA THR A 111 12.73 7.07 -16.82
C THR A 111 11.30 7.34 -16.35
N SER A 112 10.30 6.96 -17.14
CA SER A 112 8.88 7.13 -16.78
C SER A 112 8.51 6.27 -15.56
N ALA A 113 9.03 5.05 -15.45
CA ALA A 113 8.77 4.17 -14.32
C ALA A 113 9.46 4.64 -13.04
N ILE A 114 10.69 5.16 -13.14
CA ILE A 114 11.48 5.64 -12.00
C ILE A 114 10.93 6.98 -11.49
N SER A 115 10.76 7.96 -12.39
CA SER A 115 10.36 9.32 -12.04
C SER A 115 8.84 9.52 -11.92
N GLY A 116 8.05 8.61 -12.47
CA GLY A 116 6.60 8.76 -12.62
C GLY A 116 6.23 9.53 -13.89
N PHE A 117 5.05 9.23 -14.44
CA PHE A 117 4.58 9.82 -15.71
C PHE A 117 3.07 9.69 -15.90
N GLN A 118 2.39 10.78 -16.27
CA GLN A 118 0.96 10.81 -16.64
C GLN A 118 0.04 9.99 -15.71
N GLY A 119 0.13 10.23 -14.40
CA GLY A 119 -0.69 9.53 -13.40
C GLY A 119 -0.08 8.24 -12.86
N MET A 120 1.00 7.71 -13.47
CA MET A 120 1.85 6.70 -12.86
C MET A 120 2.73 7.35 -11.77
N PRO A 121 2.62 6.92 -10.49
CA PRO A 121 3.48 7.45 -9.42
C PRO A 121 4.95 7.11 -9.63
N ALA A 122 5.84 7.92 -9.04
CA ALA A 122 7.27 7.63 -9.03
C ALA A 122 7.55 6.23 -8.46
N LYS A 123 8.50 5.53 -9.08
CA LYS A 123 8.90 4.15 -8.77
C LYS A 123 7.74 3.13 -8.80
N GLY A 124 6.61 3.43 -9.43
CA GLY A 124 5.45 2.53 -9.49
C GLY A 124 4.95 2.07 -8.12
N LEU A 125 5.04 2.94 -7.09
CA LEU A 125 4.77 2.65 -5.68
C LEU A 125 5.75 1.70 -4.97
N CYS A 126 6.84 1.28 -5.63
CA CYS A 126 7.92 0.52 -5.01
C CYS A 126 9.03 1.46 -4.49
N MET A 127 8.82 2.06 -3.32
CA MET A 127 9.76 3.04 -2.77
C MET A 127 11.08 2.45 -2.29
N ASP A 128 11.10 1.16 -2.01
CA ASP A 128 12.29 0.39 -1.59
C ASP A 128 13.00 -0.30 -2.78
N CYS A 129 12.45 -0.24 -3.99
CA CYS A 129 13.11 -0.76 -5.19
C CYS A 129 14.34 0.07 -5.56
N SER A 130 15.43 -0.61 -5.89
CA SER A 130 16.52 -0.03 -6.67
C SER A 130 16.08 0.26 -8.11
N ASP A 131 16.81 1.12 -8.82
CA ASP A 131 16.52 1.40 -10.24
C ASP A 131 16.71 0.16 -11.11
N GLY A 132 17.60 -0.76 -10.73
CA GLY A 132 17.78 -2.04 -11.42
C GLY A 132 16.54 -2.93 -11.33
N GLU A 133 15.96 -3.04 -10.14
CA GLU A 133 14.70 -3.78 -9.91
C GLU A 133 13.52 -3.16 -10.69
N LEU A 134 13.45 -1.83 -10.76
CA LEU A 134 12.43 -1.14 -11.56
C LEU A 134 12.61 -1.38 -13.05
N LYS A 135 13.85 -1.36 -13.57
CA LYS A 135 14.13 -1.68 -14.97
C LYS A 135 13.74 -3.12 -15.30
N ALA A 136 14.11 -4.08 -14.44
CA ALA A 136 13.70 -5.48 -14.61
C ALA A 136 12.17 -5.65 -14.61
N ALA A 137 11.44 -4.89 -13.79
CA ALA A 137 9.97 -4.90 -13.81
C ALA A 137 9.37 -4.31 -15.10
N VAL A 138 10.00 -3.27 -15.65
CA VAL A 138 9.63 -2.70 -16.95
C VAL A 138 9.89 -3.71 -18.07
N ASP A 139 11.02 -4.42 -18.03
CA ASP A 139 11.33 -5.49 -18.98
C ASP A 139 10.29 -6.60 -18.92
N TYR A 140 9.95 -7.07 -17.71
CA TYR A 140 8.92 -8.07 -17.52
C TYR A 140 7.57 -7.64 -18.11
N LEU A 141 7.14 -6.39 -17.84
CA LEU A 141 5.91 -5.82 -18.40
C LEU A 141 5.90 -5.84 -19.93
N ILE A 142 7.01 -5.44 -20.54
CA ILE A 142 7.16 -5.33 -21.99
C ILE A 142 7.22 -6.70 -22.63
N ASP A 143 8.03 -7.63 -22.11
CA ASP A 143 8.16 -8.98 -22.65
C ASP A 143 6.85 -9.75 -22.60
N GLY A 144 6.07 -9.56 -21.53
CA GLY A 144 4.73 -10.13 -21.44
C GLY A 144 3.65 -9.40 -22.23
N SER A 145 3.98 -8.31 -22.93
CA SER A 145 3.02 -7.48 -23.67
C SER A 145 3.45 -7.14 -25.10
N LYS A 146 4.41 -7.88 -25.67
CA LYS A 146 4.76 -7.81 -27.10
C LYS A 146 3.79 -8.61 -27.96
#